data_AF-A0A8X6XRS8-F1
#
_entry.id   AF-A0A8X6XRS8-F1
#
_cell.length_a   1.000
_cell.length_b   1.000
_cell.length_c   1.000
_cell.angle_alpha   90.00
_cell.angle_beta   90.00
_cell.angle_gamma   90.00
#
_symmetry.space_group_name_H-M   'P 1'
#
loop_
_entity.id
_entity.type
_entity.pdbx_description
1 polymer ?
#
loop_
_entity_poly.entity_id
_entity_poly.type
_entity_poly.pdbx_seq_one_letter_code
_entity_poly.pdbx_strand_id
1 'polypeptide(L)'
;MQSEWTSEICEKYKDTIQFFEENSILKVQTRLILSQDPEDFTHPTVLPYHPLLERLVLYTHKYLMHAGVLMTLAQLREKFWIPKGQRVVRAILRQCIKCKRLTTSKVNPDPAPAPLPPDKIHGVATFQITGQPFK
;
A
#
# COMPACT_ATOMS: atom_id res chain seq x y z
N MET A 1 16.54 10.09 24.20
CA MET A 1 16.45 9.90 22.73
C MET A 1 15.06 9.49 22.27
N GLN A 2 14.22 8.80 23.06
CA GLN A 2 12.79 8.55 22.72
C GLN A 2 11.83 9.65 23.20
N SER A 3 12.27 10.50 24.14
CA SER A 3 11.43 11.41 24.92
C SER A 3 10.84 12.62 24.17
N GLU A 4 11.42 13.03 23.05
CA GLU A 4 11.02 14.29 22.39
C GLU A 4 9.91 14.09 21.35
N TRP A 5 9.87 12.95 20.70
CA TRP A 5 8.87 12.67 19.66
C TRP A 5 7.57 12.07 20.25
N THR A 6 7.65 11.33 21.36
CA THR A 6 6.48 10.78 22.05
C THR A 6 5.53 11.89 22.52
N SER A 7 6.09 13.02 23.00
CA SER A 7 5.32 14.22 23.38
C SER A 7 4.54 14.84 22.22
N GLU A 8 5.14 14.98 21.04
CA GLU A 8 4.48 15.58 19.87
C GLU A 8 3.31 14.73 19.37
N ILE A 9 3.43 13.39 19.41
CA ILE A 9 2.36 12.49 19.04
C ILE A 9 1.20 12.58 20.04
N CYS A 10 1.50 12.51 21.33
CA CYS A 10 0.49 12.59 22.37
C CYS A 10 -0.29 13.90 22.28
N GLU A 11 0.39 15.04 22.09
CA GLU A 11 -0.27 16.34 21.96
C GLU A 11 -1.19 16.40 20.72
N LYS A 12 -0.73 15.88 19.59
CA LYS A 12 -1.48 15.88 18.33
C LYS A 12 -2.76 15.05 18.37
N TYR A 13 -2.77 13.97 19.13
CA TYR A 13 -3.88 13.01 19.16
C TYR A 13 -4.61 12.95 20.50
N LYS A 14 -4.33 13.88 21.43
CA LYS A 14 -4.84 13.91 22.81
C LYS A 14 -6.36 13.76 22.92
N ASP A 15 -7.11 14.32 21.99
CA ASP A 15 -8.58 14.36 22.06
C ASP A 15 -9.23 13.07 21.53
N THR A 16 -8.49 12.26 20.76
CA THR A 16 -9.04 11.10 20.04
C THR A 16 -8.51 9.77 20.56
N ILE A 17 -7.27 9.76 21.08
CA ILE A 17 -6.50 8.55 21.37
C ILE A 17 -5.92 8.63 22.78
N GLN A 18 -6.09 7.56 23.53
CA GLN A 18 -5.46 7.39 24.84
C GLN A 18 -4.14 6.67 24.68
N PHE A 19 -3.08 7.30 25.17
CA PHE A 19 -1.73 6.75 25.18
C PHE A 19 -1.34 6.37 26.61
N PHE A 20 -0.57 5.31 26.75
CA PHE A 20 0.05 4.93 28.01
C PHE A 20 1.46 4.39 27.75
N GLU A 21 2.30 4.44 28.76
CA GLU A 21 3.67 3.95 28.68
C GLU A 21 3.81 2.68 29.51
N GLU A 22 4.33 1.62 28.90
CA GLU A 22 4.60 0.35 29.55
C GLU A 22 6.00 -0.11 29.16
N ASN A 23 6.84 -0.46 30.13
CA ASN A 23 8.23 -0.87 29.90
C ASN A 23 9.06 0.16 29.08
N SER A 24 8.83 1.47 29.27
CA SER A 24 9.44 2.56 28.48
C SER A 24 9.05 2.54 26.99
N ILE A 25 7.93 1.91 26.65
CA ILE A 25 7.39 1.85 25.30
C ILE A 25 6.00 2.49 25.31
N LEU A 26 5.79 3.45 24.41
CA LEU A 26 4.51 4.09 24.23
C LEU A 26 3.53 3.15 23.52
N LYS A 27 2.38 2.88 24.15
CA LYS A 27 1.29 2.05 23.62
C LYS A 27 0.01 2.87 23.49
N VAL A 28 -0.89 2.40 22.62
CA VAL A 28 -2.22 2.98 22.44
C VAL A 28 -3.25 2.08 23.08
N GLN A 29 -4.16 2.65 23.86
CA GLN A 29 -5.34 1.91 24.30
C GLN A 29 -6.41 1.98 23.20
N THR A 30 -6.72 0.82 22.61
CA THR A 30 -7.83 0.74 21.66
C THR A 30 -9.16 0.68 22.40
N ARG A 31 -10.26 1.05 21.72
CA ARG A 31 -11.61 0.94 22.28
C ARG A 31 -12.14 -0.50 22.27
N LEU A 32 -11.31 -1.48 21.89
CA LEU A 32 -11.65 -2.90 21.83
C LEU A 32 -11.35 -3.52 23.20
N ILE A 33 -12.21 -3.23 24.17
CA ILE A 33 -11.99 -3.57 25.59
C ILE A 33 -12.56 -4.96 25.94
N LEU A 34 -13.42 -5.53 25.08
CA LEU A 34 -14.27 -6.71 25.40
C LEU A 34 -13.97 -7.97 24.59
N SER A 35 -12.92 -7.97 23.77
CA SER A 35 -12.60 -9.11 22.91
C SER A 35 -11.52 -9.97 23.55
N GLN A 36 -11.59 -11.29 23.41
CA GLN A 36 -10.53 -12.24 23.84
C GLN A 36 -9.29 -12.15 22.92
N ASP A 37 -8.99 -10.95 22.46
CA ASP A 37 -7.93 -10.70 21.50
C ASP A 37 -6.56 -10.67 22.21
N PRO A 38 -5.47 -10.97 21.49
CA PRO A 38 -4.12 -10.86 22.02
C PRO A 38 -3.85 -9.46 22.61
N GLU A 39 -3.04 -9.38 23.67
CA GLU A 39 -2.72 -8.10 24.31
C GLU A 39 -2.09 -7.08 23.35
N ASP A 40 -1.32 -7.56 22.36
CA ASP A 40 -0.75 -6.73 21.30
C ASP A 40 -1.82 -6.03 20.43
N PHE A 41 -3.00 -6.65 20.31
CA PHE A 41 -4.12 -6.14 19.52
C PHE A 41 -4.94 -5.12 20.29
N THR A 42 -5.13 -5.34 21.60
CA THR A 42 -5.81 -4.40 22.47
C THR A 42 -4.94 -3.17 22.77
N HIS A 43 -3.62 -3.38 22.85
CA HIS A 43 -2.61 -2.39 23.22
C HIS A 43 -1.44 -2.31 22.21
N PRO A 44 -1.69 -1.90 20.96
CA PRO A 44 -0.65 -1.83 19.95
C PRO A 44 0.43 -0.81 20.32
N THR A 45 1.67 -1.19 20.00
CA THR A 45 2.86 -0.35 20.25
C THR A 45 2.92 0.79 19.25
N VAL A 46 3.11 2.02 19.74
CA VAL A 46 3.29 3.19 18.87
C VAL A 46 4.63 3.07 18.14
N LEU A 47 4.58 3.00 16.81
CA LEU A 47 5.77 2.89 15.98
C LEU A 47 5.86 4.12 15.06
N PRO A 48 6.81 5.03 15.29
CA PRO A 48 6.99 6.20 14.44
C PRO A 48 7.66 5.84 13.12
N TYR A 49 7.83 6.86 12.29
CA TYR A 49 8.69 6.73 11.14
C TYR A 49 10.13 6.48 11.57
N HIS A 50 10.64 5.28 11.27
CA HIS A 50 11.99 4.84 11.57
C HIS A 50 12.43 3.81 10.51
N PRO A 51 13.73 3.65 10.19
CA PRO A 51 14.20 2.64 9.24
C PRO A 51 13.75 1.20 9.56
N LEU A 52 13.51 0.90 10.84
CA LEU A 52 12.95 -0.40 11.27
C LEU A 52 11.50 -0.59 10.78
N LEU A 53 10.69 0.47 10.79
CA LEU A 53 9.32 0.42 10.27
C LEU A 53 9.33 0.07 8.78
N GLU A 54 10.25 0.64 8.00
CA GLU A 54 10.35 0.34 6.57
C GLU A 54 10.65 -1.14 6.32
N ARG A 55 11.62 -1.70 7.06
CA ARG A 55 11.96 -3.12 6.97
C ARG A 55 10.79 -4.01 7.38
N LEU A 56 10.08 -3.64 8.45
CA LEU A 56 8.91 -4.36 8.94
C LEU A 56 7.79 -4.36 7.89
N VAL A 57 7.45 -3.19 7.34
CA VAL A 57 6.42 -3.06 6.29
C VAL A 57 6.78 -3.89 5.05
N LEU A 58 8.05 -3.84 4.61
CA LEU A 58 8.51 -4.62 3.46
C LEU A 58 8.50 -6.13 3.74
N TYR A 59 8.84 -6.54 4.96
CA TYR A 59 8.74 -7.93 5.38
C TYR A 59 7.30 -8.42 5.36
N THR A 60 6.38 -7.72 6.02
CA THR A 60 4.95 -8.07 6.05
C THR A 60 4.35 -8.07 4.65
N HIS A 61 4.71 -7.10 3.80
CA HIS A 61 4.26 -7.05 2.41
C HIS A 61 4.72 -8.28 1.60
N LYS A 62 5.96 -8.73 1.79
CA LYS A 62 6.48 -9.95 1.13
C LYS A 62 5.85 -11.22 1.71
N TYR A 63 5.68 -11.28 3.02
CA TYR A 63 5.04 -12.39 3.73
C TYR A 63 3.60 -12.61 3.23
N LEU A 64 2.85 -11.53 3.03
CA LEU A 64 1.49 -11.55 2.46
C LEU A 64 1.47 -11.62 0.93
N MET A 65 2.52 -12.14 0.29
CA MET A 65 2.58 -12.34 -1.16
C MET A 65 2.30 -11.08 -1.98
N HIS A 66 2.92 -9.96 -1.60
CA HIS A 66 2.75 -8.66 -2.25
C HIS A 66 1.34 -8.07 -2.14
N ALA A 67 0.64 -8.34 -1.04
CA ALA A 67 -0.65 -7.77 -0.73
C ALA A 67 -0.67 -6.23 -0.81
N GLY A 68 -1.86 -5.69 -1.10
CA GLY A 68 -2.09 -4.26 -1.21
C GLY A 68 -1.95 -3.51 0.12
N VAL A 69 -1.89 -2.18 0.02
CA VAL A 69 -1.63 -1.27 1.15
C VAL A 69 -2.54 -1.53 2.35
N LEU A 70 -3.85 -1.70 2.14
CA LEU A 70 -4.80 -1.87 3.23
C LEU A 70 -4.61 -3.19 3.97
N MET A 71 -4.28 -4.26 3.25
CA MET A 71 -4.09 -5.59 3.84
C MET A 71 -2.77 -5.67 4.61
N THR A 72 -1.69 -5.11 4.06
CA THR A 72 -0.43 -4.95 4.80
C THR A 72 -0.63 -4.09 6.05
N LEU A 73 -1.40 -3.00 5.95
CA LEU A 73 -1.68 -2.14 7.09
C LEU A 73 -2.58 -2.81 8.14
N ALA A 74 -3.54 -3.65 7.73
CA ALA A 74 -4.39 -4.41 8.65
C ALA A 74 -3.55 -5.35 9.51
N GLN A 75 -2.65 -6.11 8.88
CA GLN A 75 -1.75 -7.03 9.57
C GLN A 75 -0.76 -6.32 10.49
N LEU A 76 -0.26 -5.14 10.10
CA LEU A 76 0.58 -4.34 10.99
C LEU A 76 -0.18 -3.77 12.18
N ARG A 77 -1.46 -3.43 12.00
CA ARG A 77 -2.32 -2.87 13.05
C ARG A 77 -2.65 -3.85 14.17
N GLU A 78 -2.40 -5.14 13.95
CA GLU A 78 -2.57 -6.14 15.00
C GLU A 78 -1.53 -6.02 16.13
N LYS A 79 -0.41 -5.33 15.88
CA LYS A 79 0.68 -5.19 16.85
C LYS A 79 1.19 -3.76 17.00
N PHE A 80 1.02 -2.94 15.97
CA PHE A 80 1.63 -1.62 15.88
C PHE A 80 0.62 -0.53 15.51
N TRP A 81 0.69 0.57 16.23
CA TRP A 81 -0.02 1.79 15.90
C TRP A 81 0.92 2.75 15.16
N ILE A 82 0.70 2.91 13.86
CA ILE A 82 1.56 3.73 12.99
C ILE A 82 0.86 5.06 12.67
N PRO A 83 1.40 6.23 13.07
CA PRO A 83 0.86 7.53 12.72
C PRO A 83 0.79 7.71 11.21
N LYS A 84 -0.38 8.11 10.68
CA LYS A 84 -0.62 8.22 9.23
C LYS A 84 -0.25 6.92 8.47
N GLY A 85 -0.44 5.75 9.09
CA GLY A 85 0.07 4.46 8.62
C GLY A 85 -0.23 4.14 7.16
N GLN A 86 -1.43 4.45 6.66
CA GLN A 86 -1.75 4.23 5.24
C GLN A 86 -0.84 5.00 4.29
N ARG A 87 -0.51 6.26 4.61
CA ARG A 87 0.38 7.09 3.78
C ARG A 87 1.80 6.54 3.80
N VAL A 88 2.28 6.13 4.97
CA VAL A 88 3.62 5.56 5.16
C VAL A 88 3.75 4.23 4.42
N VAL A 89 2.83 3.30 4.66
CA VAL A 89 2.82 1.99 3.98
C VAL A 89 2.73 2.17 2.47
N ARG A 90 1.86 3.07 1.98
CA ARG A 90 1.76 3.36 0.54
C ARG A 90 3.08 3.86 -0.05
N ALA A 91 3.79 4.75 0.66
CA ALA A 91 5.08 5.26 0.20
C ALA A 91 6.11 4.13 0.07
N ILE A 92 6.18 3.26 1.07
CA ILE A 92 7.10 2.11 1.09
C ILE A 92 6.75 1.11 -0.02
N LEU A 93 5.48 0.73 -0.18
CA LEU A 93 5.08 -0.27 -1.18
C LEU A 93 5.26 0.21 -2.62
N ARG A 94 5.22 1.53 -2.87
CA ARG A 94 5.52 2.10 -4.20
C ARG A 94 6.95 1.83 -4.67
N GLN A 95 7.88 1.59 -3.74
CA GLN A 95 9.27 1.24 -4.05
C GLN A 95 9.45 -0.25 -4.35
N CYS A 96 8.43 -1.08 -4.12
CA CYS A 96 8.52 -2.52 -4.38
C CYS A 96 8.57 -2.82 -5.88
N ILE A 97 9.70 -3.34 -6.34
CA ILE A 97 9.98 -3.63 -7.76
C ILE A 97 8.93 -4.57 -8.37
N LYS A 98 8.54 -5.62 -7.64
CA LYS A 98 7.54 -6.60 -8.11
C LYS A 98 6.18 -5.93 -8.33
N CYS A 99 5.69 -5.16 -7.36
CA CYS A 99 4.43 -4.43 -7.49
C CYS A 99 4.48 -3.37 -8.58
N LYS A 100 5.63 -2.69 -8.73
CA LYS A 100 5.86 -1.71 -9.80
C LYS A 100 5.72 -2.37 -11.17
N ARG A 101 6.38 -3.52 -11.39
CA ARG A 101 6.29 -4.29 -12.64
C ARG A 101 4.87 -4.75 -12.98
N LEU A 102 4.12 -5.25 -11.99
CA LEU A 102 2.72 -5.65 -12.20
C LEU A 102 1.82 -4.46 -12.56
N THR A 103 2.08 -3.28 -11.98
CA THR A 103 1.27 -2.08 -12.23
C THR A 103 1.58 -1.49 -13.61
N THR A 104 2.85 -1.48 -14.04
CA THR A 104 3.26 -0.95 -15.36
C THR A 104 2.78 -1.80 -16.52
N SER A 105 2.49 -3.09 -16.29
CA SER A 105 2.01 -3.99 -17.34
C SER A 105 0.52 -3.80 -17.71
N LYS A 106 -0.19 -2.94 -16.98
CA LYS A 106 -1.51 -2.44 -17.40
C LYS A 106 -1.33 -1.35 -18.46
N VAL A 107 -0.78 -1.74 -19.60
CA VAL A 107 -1.01 -0.98 -20.84
C VAL A 107 -2.52 -1.01 -21.02
N ASN A 108 -3.15 0.15 -21.22
CA ASN A 108 -4.56 0.22 -21.60
C ASN A 108 -4.79 -0.84 -22.69
N PRO A 109 -5.85 -1.66 -22.64
CA PRO A 109 -6.30 -2.26 -23.89
C PRO A 109 -6.46 -1.08 -24.84
N ASP A 110 -5.79 -1.13 -26.00
CA ASP A 110 -5.84 -0.08 -27.01
C ASP A 110 -7.28 0.47 -27.07
N PRO A 111 -7.48 1.80 -27.12
CA PRO A 111 -8.80 2.32 -27.47
C PRO A 111 -9.25 1.53 -28.69
N ALA A 112 -10.46 0.97 -28.61
CA ALA A 112 -10.99 -0.07 -29.51
C ALA A 112 -10.34 -0.02 -30.89
N PRO A 113 -9.79 -1.15 -31.41
CA PRO A 113 -8.96 -1.14 -32.61
C PRO A 113 -9.62 -0.27 -33.66
N ALA A 114 -8.87 0.72 -34.16
CA ALA A 114 -9.36 1.65 -35.17
C ALA A 114 -10.06 0.84 -36.28
N PRO A 115 -11.22 1.29 -36.79
CA PRO A 115 -11.94 0.55 -37.82
C PRO A 115 -10.98 0.15 -38.93
N LEU A 116 -10.92 -1.15 -39.24
CA LEU A 116 -10.07 -1.64 -40.30
C LEU A 116 -10.44 -0.89 -41.59
N PRO A 117 -9.45 -0.47 -42.41
CA PRO A 117 -9.75 0.16 -43.68
C PRO A 117 -10.63 -0.76 -44.53
N PRO A 118 -11.57 -0.21 -45.32
CA PRO A 118 -12.55 -0.97 -46.10
C PRO A 118 -11.91 -2.03 -47.02
N ASP A 119 -10.70 -1.74 -47.48
CA ASP A 119 -9.82 -2.60 -48.27
C ASP A 119 -9.47 -3.95 -47.63
N LYS A 120 -9.57 -4.07 -46.29
CA LYS A 120 -9.37 -5.34 -45.56
C LYS A 120 -10.64 -6.11 -45.26
N ILE A 121 -11.82 -5.52 -45.51
CA ILE A 121 -13.13 -6.09 -45.16
C ILE A 121 -13.79 -6.72 -46.39
N HIS A 122 -13.51 -6.18 -47.58
CA HIS A 122 -13.95 -6.77 -48.84
C HIS A 122 -12.93 -7.80 -49.32
N GLY A 123 -13.42 -8.97 -49.76
CA GLY A 123 -12.62 -9.97 -50.46
C GLY A 123 -12.21 -9.46 -51.83
N VAL A 124 -11.20 -8.59 -51.87
CA VAL A 124 -10.55 -8.14 -53.10
C VAL A 124 -9.70 -9.26 -53.67
N ALA A 125 -9.65 -9.32 -55.00
CA ALA A 125 -8.79 -10.27 -55.69
C ALA A 125 -7.32 -10.03 -55.32
N THR A 126 -6.53 -11.11 -55.27
CA THR A 126 -5.08 -11.04 -55.08
C THR A 126 -4.47 -10.04 -56.07
N PHE A 127 -3.60 -9.15 -55.57
CA PHE A 127 -2.92 -8.06 -56.31
C PHE A 127 -3.73 -6.82 -56.70
N GLN A 128 -4.98 -6.66 -56.23
CA GLN A 128 -5.79 -5.48 -56.54
C GLN A 128 -5.37 -4.22 -55.74
N ILE A 129 -4.78 -4.38 -54.56
CA ILE A 129 -4.38 -3.28 -53.68
C ILE A 129 -2.87 -3.26 -53.53
N THR A 130 -2.23 -2.21 -54.02
CA THR A 130 -0.82 -1.92 -53.74
C THR A 130 -0.75 -1.09 -52.46
N GLY A 131 -0.37 -1.74 -51.35
CA GLY A 131 -0.21 -1.05 -50.06
C GLY A 131 1.00 -0.13 -50.09
N GLN A 132 0.78 1.17 -50.23
CA GLN A 132 1.82 2.17 -49.98
C GLN A 132 1.89 2.43 -48.47
N PRO A 133 3.06 2.26 -47.81
CA PRO A 133 3.17 2.50 -46.37
C PRO A 133 2.90 3.98 -46.08
N PHE A 134 2.04 4.24 -45.08
CA PHE A 134 1.74 5.58 -44.60
C PHE A 134 3.04 6.26 -44.12
N LYS A 135 3.21 7.53 -44.51
CA LYS A 135 4.40 8.35 -44.22
C LYS A 135 4.25 9.11 -42.91
#